data_AF-A0A937HC71-F1
#
_entry.id   AF-A0A937HC71-F1
#
_cell.length_a   1.000
_cell.length_b   1.000
_cell.length_c   1.000
_cell.angle_alpha   90.00
_cell.angle_beta   90.00
_cell.angle_gamma   90.00
#
_symmetry.space_group_name_H-M   'P 1'
#
loop_
_entity.id
_entity.type
_entity.pdbx_description
1 polymer ?
#
loop_
_entity_poly.entity_id
_entity_poly.type
_entity_poly.pdbx_seq_one_letter_code
_entity_poly.pdbx_strand_id
1 'polypeptide(L)'
;MKPFRHLLIAVLVGYTLSVILNTSVSAATLQGFGIDVGLYDRLAMAATEWVGLATVYLPLYLILHGTVFWLVDRVTRGGVFDASTLRWVFAIAGALSLMTLYLTFDRVLGSSGVLVASTRTTSGLLLQMGSGAVSGFLFCLLRQRNNAAITD
;
A
#
# COMPACT_ATOMS: atom_id res chain seq x y z
N MET A 1 -13.98 -7.72 -16.12
CA MET A 1 -13.97 -8.11 -14.68
C MET A 1 -12.60 -8.60 -14.16
N LYS A 2 -11.77 -9.30 -14.95
CA LYS A 2 -10.46 -9.83 -14.52
C LYS A 2 -9.46 -8.78 -13.95
N PRO A 3 -9.22 -7.61 -14.58
CA PRO A 3 -8.24 -6.65 -14.05
C PRO A 3 -8.65 -6.06 -12.70
N PHE A 4 -9.96 -5.90 -12.48
CA PHE A 4 -10.50 -5.38 -11.22
C PHE A 4 -10.26 -6.34 -10.05
N ARG A 5 -10.38 -7.67 -10.27
CA ARG A 5 -10.05 -8.67 -9.25
C ARG A 5 -8.58 -8.62 -8.82
N HIS A 6 -7.65 -8.50 -9.79
CA HIS A 6 -6.22 -8.38 -9.47
C HIS A 6 -5.92 -7.09 -8.70
N LEU A 7 -6.59 -5.98 -9.07
CA LEU A 7 -6.49 -4.71 -8.35
C LEU A 7 -6.97 -4.87 -6.91
N LEU A 8 -8.15 -5.47 -6.69
CA LEU A 8 -8.70 -5.68 -5.35
C LEU A 8 -7.75 -6.50 -4.47
N ILE A 9 -7.20 -7.62 -4.99
CA ILE A 9 -6.26 -8.45 -4.23
C ILE A 9 -5.00 -7.64 -3.89
N ALA A 10 -4.43 -6.94 -4.87
CA ALA A 10 -3.23 -6.12 -4.67
C ALA A 10 -3.45 -5.00 -3.65
N VAL A 11 -4.61 -4.33 -3.71
CA VAL A 11 -5.01 -3.27 -2.78
C VAL A 11 -5.21 -3.83 -1.38
N LEU A 12 -5.92 -4.95 -1.23
CA LEU A 12 -6.17 -5.57 0.08
C LEU A 12 -4.88 -6.04 0.75
N VAL A 13 -3.95 -6.64 -0.01
CA VAL A 13 -2.63 -7.03 0.52
C VAL A 13 -1.82 -5.81 0.91
N GLY A 14 -1.75 -4.79 0.04
CA GLY A 14 -1.02 -3.55 0.32
C GLY A 14 -1.58 -2.81 1.54
N TYR A 15 -2.90 -2.67 1.62
CA TYR A 15 -3.62 -2.08 2.75
C TYR A 15 -3.35 -2.83 4.04
N THR A 16 -3.47 -4.17 4.03
CA THR A 16 -3.22 -4.98 5.23
C THR A 16 -1.77 -4.84 5.70
N LEU A 17 -0.81 -4.86 4.78
CA LEU A 17 0.60 -4.62 5.10
C LEU A 17 0.81 -3.21 5.67
N SER A 18 0.17 -2.20 5.08
CA SER A 18 0.20 -0.81 5.53
C SER A 18 -0.28 -0.66 6.98
N VAL A 19 -1.38 -1.34 7.33
CA VAL A 19 -1.91 -1.39 8.70
C VAL A 19 -0.94 -2.07 9.65
N ILE A 20 -0.42 -3.26 9.30
CA ILE A 20 0.54 -3.99 10.16
C ILE A 20 1.78 -3.15 10.44
N LEU A 21 2.30 -2.46 9.42
CA LEU A 21 3.46 -1.57 9.56
C LEU A 21 3.14 -0.38 10.46
N ASN A 22 1.96 0.22 10.32
CA ASN A 22 1.52 1.30 11.20
C ASN A 22 1.42 0.82 12.66
N THR A 23 0.74 -0.31 12.89
CA THR A 23 0.61 -0.90 14.21
C THR A 23 1.97 -1.22 14.82
N SER A 24 2.92 -1.71 14.01
CA SER A 24 4.28 -2.03 14.47
C SER A 24 5.03 -0.78 14.94
N VAL A 25 4.87 0.34 14.24
CA VAL A 25 5.44 1.63 14.66
C VAL A 25 4.78 2.12 15.95
N SER A 26 3.45 2.06 16.05
CA SER A 26 2.71 2.42 17.26
C SER A 26 3.15 1.57 18.47
N ALA A 27 3.25 0.25 18.31
CA ALA A 27 3.69 -0.66 19.36
C ALA A 27 5.14 -0.39 19.80
N ALA A 28 6.04 -0.08 18.86
CA ALA A 28 7.41 0.28 19.18
C ALA A 28 7.49 1.60 19.98
N THR A 29 6.62 2.57 19.68
CA THR A 29 6.52 3.80 20.48
C THR A 29 6.05 3.54 21.91
N LEU A 30 5.03 2.70 22.10
CA LEU A 30 4.54 2.31 23.43
C LEU A 30 5.63 1.60 24.25
N GLN A 31 6.38 0.69 23.62
CA GLN A 31 7.54 0.04 24.26
C GLN A 31 8.63 1.05 24.62
N GLY A 32 8.84 2.09 23.81
CA GLY A 32 9.72 3.20 24.13
C GLY A 32 9.29 4.00 25.37
N PHE A 33 8.01 3.95 25.75
CA PHE A 33 7.48 4.52 26.99
C PHE A 33 7.50 3.55 28.18
N GLY A 34 8.10 2.37 28.03
CA GLY A 34 8.14 1.35 29.08
C GLY A 34 6.84 0.54 29.23
N ILE A 35 5.92 0.65 28.27
CA ILE A 35 4.70 -0.17 28.23
C ILE A 35 5.04 -1.49 27.55
N ASP A 36 4.87 -2.61 28.25
CA ASP A 36 4.99 -3.92 27.61
C ASP A 36 3.80 -4.13 26.66
N VAL A 37 4.12 -4.54 25.42
CA VAL A 37 3.12 -4.73 24.37
C VAL A 37 3.33 -6.13 23.81
N GLY A 38 2.52 -7.05 24.31
CA GLY A 38 2.58 -8.46 23.95
C GLY A 38 2.11 -8.71 22.51
N LEU A 39 2.33 -9.94 22.02
CA LEU A 39 1.88 -10.34 20.69
C LEU A 39 0.37 -10.23 20.53
N TYR A 40 -0.39 -10.60 21.57
CA TYR A 40 -1.84 -10.49 21.58
C TYR A 40 -2.31 -9.03 21.41
N ASP A 41 -1.70 -8.11 22.15
CA ASP A 41 -2.03 -6.68 22.07
C ASP A 41 -1.74 -6.13 20.66
N ARG A 42 -0.61 -6.53 20.06
CA ARG A 42 -0.27 -6.14 18.68
C ARG A 42 -1.31 -6.62 17.68
N LEU A 43 -1.81 -7.86 17.83
CA LEU A 43 -2.85 -8.39 16.94
C LEU A 43 -4.19 -7.69 17.15
N ALA A 44 -4.57 -7.42 18.40
CA ALA A 44 -5.79 -6.70 18.73
C ALA A 44 -5.76 -5.25 18.21
N MET A 45 -4.61 -4.57 18.36
CA MET A 45 -4.36 -3.24 17.78
C MET A 45 -4.46 -3.29 16.26
N ALA A 46 -3.79 -4.25 15.60
CA ALA A 46 -3.84 -4.37 14.14
C ALA A 46 -5.25 -4.62 13.63
N ALA A 47 -6.04 -5.48 14.30
CA ALA A 47 -7.42 -5.74 13.93
C ALA A 47 -8.29 -4.48 14.08
N THR A 48 -8.11 -3.75 15.19
CA THR A 48 -8.85 -2.51 15.45
C THR A 48 -8.49 -1.42 14.45
N GLU A 49 -7.20 -1.24 14.15
CA GLU A 49 -6.73 -0.30 13.12
C GLU A 49 -7.19 -0.71 11.73
N TRP A 50 -7.20 -2.00 11.41
CA TRP A 50 -7.66 -2.51 10.11
C TRP A 50 -9.12 -2.17 9.86
N VAL A 51 -10.00 -2.34 10.86
CA VAL A 51 -11.41 -1.96 10.73
C VAL A 51 -11.59 -0.44 10.77
N GLY A 52 -10.89 0.24 11.68
CA GLY A 52 -10.99 1.69 11.86
C GLY A 52 -10.56 2.50 10.64
N LEU A 53 -9.54 2.03 9.92
CA LEU A 53 -9.04 2.67 8.70
C LEU A 53 -9.79 2.22 7.43
N ALA A 54 -10.56 1.12 7.47
CA ALA A 54 -11.16 0.55 6.26
C ALA A 54 -12.24 1.45 5.64
N THR A 55 -12.88 2.33 6.41
CA THR A 55 -13.95 3.21 5.90
C THR A 55 -13.42 4.38 5.07
N VAL A 56 -12.22 4.86 5.38
CA VAL A 56 -11.63 6.05 4.74
C VAL A 56 -10.39 5.68 3.93
N TYR A 57 -9.45 4.98 4.55
CA TYR A 57 -8.14 4.73 3.94
C TYR A 57 -8.20 3.66 2.85
N LEU A 58 -8.99 2.59 3.03
CA LEU A 58 -9.12 1.55 1.99
C LEU A 58 -9.74 2.07 0.67
N PRO A 59 -10.82 2.87 0.68
CA PRO A 59 -11.32 3.51 -0.54
C PRO A 59 -10.29 4.44 -1.21
N LEU A 60 -9.57 5.24 -0.43
CA LEU A 60 -8.50 6.10 -0.97
C LEU A 60 -7.40 5.27 -1.62
N TYR A 61 -6.97 4.19 -0.96
CA TYR A 61 -5.97 3.25 -1.47
C TYR A 61 -6.42 2.61 -2.79
N LEU A 62 -7.69 2.19 -2.85
CA LEU A 62 -8.29 1.58 -4.04
C LEU A 62 -8.36 2.55 -5.21
N ILE A 63 -8.85 3.77 -4.98
CA ILE A 63 -8.98 4.81 -6.02
C ILE A 63 -7.59 5.20 -6.52
N LEU A 64 -6.67 5.52 -5.62
CA LEU A 64 -5.34 5.98 -5.97
C LEU A 64 -4.57 4.94 -6.78
N HIS A 65 -4.45 3.70 -6.28
CA HIS A 65 -3.75 2.66 -7.02
C HIS A 65 -4.49 2.24 -8.28
N GLY A 66 -5.83 2.25 -8.26
CA GLY A 66 -6.63 2.01 -9.46
C GLY A 66 -6.27 3.00 -10.57
N THR A 67 -6.23 4.29 -10.26
CA THR A 67 -5.86 5.35 -11.20
C THR A 67 -4.41 5.24 -11.65
N VAL A 68 -3.47 5.07 -10.71
CA VAL A 68 -2.03 5.01 -11.01
C VAL A 68 -1.70 3.78 -11.84
N PHE A 69 -2.19 2.60 -11.47
CA PHE A 69 -1.93 1.36 -12.21
C PHE A 69 -2.57 1.38 -13.59
N TRP A 70 -3.74 2.01 -13.73
CA TRP A 70 -4.35 2.23 -15.04
C TRP A 70 -3.50 3.15 -15.93
N LEU A 71 -2.97 4.26 -15.38
CA LEU A 71 -2.08 5.16 -16.11
C LEU A 71 -0.79 4.46 -16.52
N VAL A 72 -0.14 3.74 -15.60
CA VAL A 72 1.09 2.98 -15.89
C VAL A 72 0.83 1.93 -16.96
N ASP A 73 -0.29 1.20 -16.89
CA ASP A 73 -0.68 0.26 -17.94
C ASP A 73 -0.84 0.97 -19.28
N ARG A 74 -1.52 2.12 -19.33
CA ARG A 74 -1.73 2.88 -20.56
C ARG A 74 -0.43 3.33 -21.23
N VAL A 75 0.56 3.74 -20.44
CA VAL A 75 1.88 4.20 -20.90
C VAL A 75 2.77 3.03 -21.33
N THR A 76 2.69 1.89 -20.64
CA THR A 76 3.57 0.73 -20.87
C THR A 76 3.05 -0.26 -21.92
N ARG A 77 1.83 -0.07 -22.43
CA ARG A 77 1.21 -0.89 -23.49
C ARG A 77 2.04 -1.03 -24.77
N GLY A 78 2.96 -0.10 -25.03
CA GLY A 78 3.83 -0.13 -26.22
C GLY A 78 4.86 -1.26 -26.24
N GLY A 79 4.95 -2.10 -25.20
CA GLY A 79 5.77 -3.32 -25.21
C GLY A 79 7.28 -3.09 -25.09
N VAL A 80 7.70 -1.92 -24.61
CA VAL A 80 9.13 -1.57 -24.46
C VAL A 80 9.79 -2.30 -23.28
N PHE A 81 8.99 -2.72 -22.29
CA PHE A 81 9.50 -3.36 -21.08
C PHE A 81 9.27 -4.87 -21.10
N ASP A 82 10.30 -5.63 -20.69
CA ASP A 82 10.16 -7.04 -20.40
C ASP A 82 9.30 -7.27 -19.14
N ALA A 83 8.88 -8.51 -18.92
CA ALA A 83 7.99 -8.85 -17.82
C ALA A 83 8.59 -8.54 -16.44
N SER A 84 9.91 -8.67 -16.27
CA SER A 84 10.57 -8.40 -14.98
C SER A 84 10.61 -6.90 -14.70
N THR A 85 11.07 -6.09 -15.65
CA THR A 85 11.13 -4.63 -15.50
C THR A 85 9.75 -4.04 -15.24
N LEU A 86 8.71 -4.57 -15.91
CA LEU A 86 7.34 -4.08 -15.70
C LEU A 86 6.87 -4.28 -14.25
N ARG A 87 7.27 -5.37 -13.57
CA ARG A 87 6.92 -5.58 -12.15
C ARG A 87 7.53 -4.51 -11.26
N TRP A 88 8.80 -4.15 -11.51
CA TRP A 88 9.49 -3.10 -10.78
C TRP A 88 8.93 -1.71 -11.09
N VAL A 89 8.54 -1.43 -12.34
CA VAL A 89 7.85 -0.18 -12.71
C VAL A 89 6.55 -0.02 -11.91
N PHE A 90 5.73 -1.06 -11.84
CA PHE A 90 4.50 -1.02 -11.04
C PHE A 90 4.79 -0.91 -9.53
N ALA A 91 5.83 -1.56 -9.02
CA ALA A 91 6.24 -1.42 -7.62
C ALA A 91 6.65 0.02 -7.29
N ILE A 92 7.51 0.64 -8.10
CA ILE A 92 7.94 2.04 -7.91
C ILE A 92 6.74 2.98 -8.02
N ALA A 93 5.84 2.77 -8.99
CA ALA A 93 4.63 3.57 -9.12
C ALA A 93 3.73 3.47 -7.88
N GLY A 94 3.56 2.27 -7.31
CA GLY A 94 2.81 2.06 -6.07
C GLY A 94 3.47 2.68 -4.84
N ALA A 95 4.80 2.66 -4.75
CA ALA A 95 5.53 3.35 -3.68
C ALA A 95 5.36 4.87 -3.74
N LEU A 96 5.57 5.44 -4.93
CA LEU A 96 5.49 6.88 -5.17
C LEU A 96 4.07 7.40 -5.03
N SER A 97 3.05 6.63 -5.40
CA SER A 97 1.65 7.05 -5.23
C SER A 97 1.30 7.22 -3.75
N LEU A 98 1.66 6.26 -2.90
CA LEU A 98 1.45 6.39 -1.46
C LEU A 98 2.28 7.51 -0.85
N MET A 99 3.56 7.63 -1.22
CA MET A 99 4.38 8.76 -0.78
C MET A 99 3.69 10.09 -1.09
N THR A 100 3.19 10.23 -2.31
CA THR A 100 2.48 11.44 -2.77
C THR A 100 1.20 11.65 -1.97
N LEU A 101 0.41 10.61 -1.72
CA LEU A 101 -0.80 10.67 -0.90
C LEU A 101 -0.48 11.21 0.49
N TYR A 102 0.48 10.60 1.18
CA TYR A 102 0.82 10.99 2.55
C TYR A 102 1.37 12.41 2.64
N LEU A 103 2.28 12.80 1.74
CA LEU A 103 2.81 14.16 1.71
C LEU A 103 1.76 15.21 1.35
N THR A 104 0.76 14.84 0.53
CA THR A 104 -0.35 15.73 0.19
C THR A 104 -1.28 15.91 1.39
N PHE A 105 -1.66 14.82 2.06
CA PHE A 105 -2.51 14.89 3.25
C PHE A 105 -1.85 15.66 4.39
N ASP A 106 -0.56 15.43 4.63
CA ASP A 106 0.22 16.18 5.61
C ASP A 106 0.23 17.69 5.30
N ARG A 107 0.40 18.07 4.03
CA ARG A 107 0.36 19.49 3.62
C ARG A 107 -1.03 20.11 3.68
N VAL A 108 -2.08 19.38 3.31
CA VAL A 108 -3.45 19.93 3.18
C VAL A 108 -4.15 20.00 4.53
N LEU A 109 -3.97 19.01 5.38
CA LEU A 109 -4.70 18.90 6.66
C LEU A 109 -3.83 19.21 7.88
N GLY A 110 -2.54 19.48 7.68
CA GLY A 110 -1.57 19.69 8.75
C GLY A 110 -1.32 18.44 9.60
N SER A 111 -0.66 18.63 10.74
CA SER A 111 -0.32 17.56 11.70
C SER A 111 -1.56 16.83 12.28
N SER A 112 -2.73 17.45 12.18
CA SER A 112 -4.03 16.95 12.63
C SER A 112 -4.65 15.91 11.68
N GLY A 113 -4.29 15.92 10.39
CA GLY A 113 -4.93 15.08 9.35
C GLY A 113 -4.05 13.96 8.81
N VAL A 114 -3.09 13.50 9.61
CA VAL A 114 -2.26 12.35 9.27
C VAL A 114 -3.14 11.10 9.14
N LEU A 115 -3.28 10.58 7.91
CA LEU A 115 -4.07 9.37 7.61
C LEU A 115 -3.62 8.14 8.38
N VAL A 116 -2.30 8.04 8.63
CA VAL A 116 -1.66 6.89 9.24
C VAL A 116 -0.58 7.39 10.18
N ALA A 117 -0.72 7.17 11.49
CA ALA A 117 0.11 7.80 12.52
C ALA A 117 1.62 7.59 12.29
N SER A 118 2.03 6.44 11.73
CA SER A 118 3.42 6.14 11.43
C SER A 118 4.06 7.14 10.46
N THR A 119 3.30 7.78 9.57
CA THR A 119 3.88 8.66 8.53
C THR A 119 4.35 10.02 9.05
N ARG A 120 4.19 10.29 10.36
CA ARG A 120 4.82 11.43 11.04
C ARG A 120 6.34 11.33 11.10
N THR A 121 6.91 10.15 10.87
CA THR A 121 8.35 9.93 10.82
C THR A 121 8.77 9.54 9.41
N THR A 122 10.01 9.89 9.04
CA THR A 122 10.60 9.49 7.77
C THR A 122 10.64 7.96 7.62
N SER A 123 10.95 7.23 8.71
CA SER A 123 10.97 5.77 8.70
C SER A 123 9.59 5.18 8.46
N GLY A 124 8.54 5.70 9.11
CA GLY A 124 7.18 5.24 8.86
C GLY A 124 6.71 5.57 7.45
N LEU A 125 7.08 6.72 6.89
CA LEU A 125 6.81 7.04 5.47
C LEU A 125 7.46 6.01 4.53
N LEU A 126 8.73 5.65 4.76
CA LEU A 126 9.43 4.64 3.95
C LEU A 126 8.80 3.26 4.06
N LEU A 127 8.34 2.87 5.26
CA LEU A 127 7.60 1.61 5.44
C LEU A 127 6.31 1.62 4.63
N GLN A 128 5.59 2.74 4.62
CA GLN A 128 4.38 2.86 3.81
C GLN A 128 4.66 2.90 2.31
N MET A 129 5.79 3.46 1.87
CA MET A 129 6.23 3.29 0.48
C MET A 129 6.42 1.81 0.13
N GLY A 130 6.95 1.01 1.07
CA GLY A 130 7.09 -0.43 0.93
C GLY A 130 5.75 -1.15 0.72
N SER A 131 4.70 -0.78 1.47
CA SER A 131 3.37 -1.39 1.29
C SER A 131 2.76 -1.05 -0.09
N GLY A 132 2.99 0.17 -0.58
CA GLY A 132 2.66 0.59 -1.94
C GLY A 132 3.41 -0.21 -3.00
N ALA A 133 4.72 -0.41 -2.80
CA ALA A 133 5.55 -1.21 -3.69
C ALA A 133 5.06 -2.66 -3.82
N VAL A 134 4.75 -3.30 -2.69
CA VAL A 134 4.19 -4.66 -2.67
C VAL A 134 2.87 -4.72 -3.44
N SER A 135 2.00 -3.73 -3.25
CA SER A 135 0.72 -3.66 -3.97
C SER A 135 0.92 -3.59 -5.49
N GLY A 136 1.78 -2.68 -5.96
CA GLY A 136 2.07 -2.53 -7.39
C GLY A 136 2.72 -3.77 -8.00
N PHE A 137 3.72 -4.33 -7.32
CA PHE A 137 4.37 -5.56 -7.74
C PHE A 137 3.37 -6.71 -7.89
N LEU A 138 2.52 -6.91 -6.87
CA LEU A 138 1.53 -7.98 -6.85
C LEU A 138 0.48 -7.81 -7.95
N PHE A 139 0.01 -6.59 -8.20
CA PHE A 139 -0.91 -6.30 -9.30
C PHE A 139 -0.33 -6.73 -10.65
N CYS A 140 0.91 -6.32 -10.95
CA CYS A 140 1.57 -6.67 -12.20
C CYS A 140 1.82 -8.18 -12.31
N LEU A 141 2.26 -8.81 -11.22
CA LEU A 141 2.50 -10.26 -11.17
C LEU A 141 1.23 -11.05 -11.49
N LEU A 142 0.12 -10.75 -10.82
CA LEU A 142 -1.15 -11.42 -11.02
C LEU A 142 -1.69 -11.23 -12.45
N ARG A 143 -1.56 -10.01 -12.99
CA ARG A 143 -1.94 -9.71 -14.37
C ARG A 143 -1.13 -10.56 -15.36
N GLN A 144 0.19 -10.65 -15.19
CA GLN A 144 1.07 -11.41 -16.09
C GLN A 144 0.78 -12.91 -16.03
N ARG A 145 0.63 -13.49 -14.83
CA ARG A 145 0.31 -14.93 -14.66
C ARG A 145 -0.99 -15.31 -15.37
N ASN A 146 -2.00 -14.45 -15.29
CA ASN A 146 -3.27 -14.70 -15.97
C ASN A 146 -3.16 -14.59 -17.50
N ASN A 147 -2.27 -13.76 -18.03
CA ASN A 147 -2.07 -13.64 -19.48
C ASN A 147 -1.31 -14.84 -20.04
N ALA A 148 -0.34 -15.39 -19.30
CA ALA A 148 0.39 -16.61 -19.69
C ALA A 148 -0.52 -17.85 -19.73
N ALA A 149 -1.48 -17.97 -18.80
CA ALA A 149 -2.42 -19.09 -18.77
C ALA A 149 -3.47 -19.11 -19.91
N ILE A 150 -3.49 -18.10 -20.79
CA ILE A 150 -4.39 -18.04 -21.96
C ILE A 150 -3.65 -18.46 -23.24
N THR A 151 -2.33 -18.46 -23.21
CA THR A 151 -1.47 -18.79 -24.37
C THR A 151 -1.02 -20.26 -24.39
N ASP A 152 -1.32 -21.02 -23.34
CA ASP A 152 -1.13 -22.47 -23.24
C ASP A 152 -2.45 -23.21 -23.51
#